data_AF-A0A5C5XY03-F1
#
_entry.id   AF-A0A5C5XY03-F1
#
_cell.length_a   1.000
_cell.length_b   1.000
_cell.length_c   1.000
_cell.angle_alpha   90.00
_cell.angle_beta   90.00
_cell.angle_gamma   90.00
#
_symmetry.space_group_name_H-M   'P 1'
#
loop_
_entity.id
_entity.type
_entity.pdbx_description
1 polymer ?
#
loop_
_entity_poly.entity_id
_entity_poly.type
_entity_poly.pdbx_seq_one_letter_code
_entity_poly.pdbx_strand_id
1 'polypeptide(L)' 'MCPMKKSPSESFQQLTGAVSLSAAARRTGIPRRQVRQLVQQGRLPFVQVRGQICVPAKAVRELSRAPRFR' A
#
# COMPACT_ATOMS: atom_id res chain seq x y z
N MET A 1 29.63 -12.00 12.35
CA MET A 1 29.23 -10.60 12.10
C MET A 1 27.87 -10.61 11.42
N CYS A 2 26.79 -10.31 12.15
CA CYS A 2 25.45 -10.20 11.56
C CYS A 2 25.31 -8.80 10.92
N PRO A 3 25.03 -8.67 9.61
CA PRO A 3 24.93 -7.35 9.00
C PRO A 3 23.70 -6.61 9.54
N MET A 4 23.88 -5.30 9.67
CA MET A 4 23.04 -4.35 10.40
C MET A 4 21.56 -4.45 10.04
N LYS A 5 20.69 -4.35 11.06
CA LYS A 5 19.27 -4.03 10.93
C LYS A 5 19.16 -2.82 9.99
N LYS A 6 18.67 -3.03 8.77
CA LYS A 6 18.22 -1.95 7.89
C LYS A 6 17.36 -1.05 8.76
N SER A 7 17.84 0.18 9.01
CA SER A 7 17.04 1.25 9.61
C SER A 7 15.69 1.24 8.89
N PRO A 8 14.54 1.31 9.62
CA PRO A 8 13.24 1.30 8.99
C PRO A 8 13.25 2.41 7.95
N SER A 9 13.30 1.99 6.68
CA SER A 9 13.61 2.83 5.54
C SER A 9 12.68 4.04 5.53
N GLU A 10 13.13 5.18 4.98
CA GLU A 10 12.35 6.41 4.77
C GLU A 10 10.91 6.17 4.27
N SER A 11 10.67 5.01 3.65
CA SER A 11 9.35 4.40 3.42
C SER A 11 8.38 4.51 4.60
N PHE A 12 8.82 4.37 5.86
CA PHE A 12 7.96 4.46 7.05
C PHE A 12 7.40 5.85 7.30
N GLN A 13 8.17 6.91 7.00
CA GLN A 13 7.69 8.29 7.10
C GLN A 13 6.68 8.63 5.98
N GLN A 14 6.68 7.88 4.88
CA GLN A 14 5.66 7.98 3.83
C GLN A 14 4.36 7.20 4.12
N LEU A 15 4.27 6.50 5.27
CA LEU A 15 3.09 5.71 5.68
C LEU A 15 2.15 6.43 6.62
N THR A 16 2.37 7.71 6.90
CA THR A 16 1.47 8.52 7.72
C THR A 16 0.06 8.46 7.10
N GLY A 17 -0.86 7.72 7.74
CA GLY A 17 -2.20 7.47 7.22
C GLY A 17 -2.36 6.22 6.33
N ALA A 18 -1.53 5.18 6.48
CA ALA A 18 -1.76 3.90 5.80
C ALA A 18 -3.16 3.36 6.09
N VAL A 19 -3.89 3.00 5.02
CA VAL A 19 -5.27 2.54 5.06
C VAL A 19 -5.33 1.05 4.72
N SER A 20 -6.19 0.31 5.41
CA SER A 20 -6.41 -1.11 5.11
C SER A 20 -6.91 -1.30 3.68
N LEU A 21 -6.72 -2.50 3.12
CA LEU A 21 -7.18 -2.83 1.75
C LEU A 21 -8.66 -2.52 1.50
N SER A 22 -9.54 -2.69 2.50
CA SER A 22 -10.96 -2.32 2.37
C SER A 22 -11.17 -0.81 2.25
N ALA A 23 -10.43 -0.02 3.01
CA ALA A 23 -10.51 1.44 2.95
C ALA A 23 -9.89 1.97 1.64
N ALA A 24 -8.80 1.35 1.18
CA ALA A 24 -8.21 1.64 -0.12
C ALA A 24 -9.22 1.37 -1.26
N ALA A 25 -9.86 0.20 -1.26
CA ALA A 25 -10.88 -0.18 -2.24
C ALA A 25 -12.05 0.82 -2.29
N ARG A 26 -12.56 1.24 -1.12
CA ARG A 26 -13.64 2.25 -1.05
C ARG A 26 -13.21 3.61 -1.59
N ARG A 27 -11.96 4.01 -1.39
CA ARG A 27 -11.44 5.31 -1.84
C ARG A 27 -11.10 5.34 -3.32
N THR A 28 -10.68 4.22 -3.90
CA THR A 28 -10.29 4.13 -5.31
C THR A 28 -11.42 3.64 -6.21
N GLY A 29 -12.48 3.04 -5.64
CA GLY A 29 -13.54 2.36 -6.39
C GLY A 29 -13.11 1.00 -6.96
N ILE A 30 -11.89 0.55 -6.68
CA ILE A 30 -11.33 -0.70 -7.19
C ILE A 30 -11.70 -1.84 -6.23
N PRO A 31 -12.15 -3.02 -6.74
CA PRO A 31 -12.46 -4.16 -5.88
C PRO A 31 -11.24 -4.62 -5.08
N ARG A 32 -11.48 -5.01 -3.82
CA ARG A 32 -10.42 -5.45 -2.88
C ARG A 32 -9.51 -6.55 -3.45
N ARG A 33 -10.06 -7.47 -4.25
CA ARG A 33 -9.30 -8.54 -4.91
C ARG A 33 -8.25 -7.97 -5.88
N GLN A 34 -8.60 -6.95 -6.64
CA GLN A 34 -7.71 -6.31 -7.60
C GLN A 34 -6.67 -5.43 -6.88
N VAL A 35 -7.06 -4.72 -5.82
CA VAL A 35 -6.08 -4.01 -4.95
C VAL A 35 -5.07 -5.00 -4.36
N ARG A 36 -5.52 -6.17 -3.89
CA ARG A 36 -4.63 -7.23 -3.39
C ARG A 36 -3.71 -7.78 -4.48
N GLN A 37 -4.22 -7.98 -5.70
CA GLN A 37 -3.39 -8.41 -6.83
C GLN A 37 -2.32 -7.37 -7.17
N LEU A 38 -2.64 -6.08 -7.19
CA LEU A 38 -1.66 -5.03 -7.47
C LEU A 38 -0.56 -4.97 -6.41
N VAL A 39 -0.92 -5.18 -5.14
CA VAL A 39 0.04 -5.32 -4.04
C VAL A 39 0.92 -6.56 -4.23
N GLN A 40 0.33 -7.71 -4.58
CA GLN A 40 1.07 -8.94 -4.85
C GLN A 40 1.99 -8.84 -6.07
N GLN A 41 1.60 -8.09 -7.09
CA GLN A 41 2.39 -7.82 -8.29
C GLN A 41 3.48 -6.75 -8.07
N GLY A 42 3.59 -6.18 -6.86
CA GLY A 42 4.54 -5.11 -6.55
C GLY A 42 4.23 -3.76 -7.20
N ARG A 43 3.03 -3.60 -7.76
CA ARG A 43 2.56 -2.35 -8.41
C ARG A 43 2.05 -1.32 -7.40
N LEU A 44 1.80 -1.73 -6.16
CA LEU A 44 1.42 -0.85 -5.07
C LEU A 44 2.31 -1.09 -3.85
N PRO A 45 2.87 -0.01 -3.26
CA PRO A 45 3.57 -0.13 -1.99
C PRO A 45 2.58 -0.55 -0.90
N PHE A 46 3.02 -1.43 -0.02
CA PHE A 46 2.24 -1.92 1.10
C PHE A 46 3.10 -2.02 2.34
N VAL A 47 2.46 -1.94 3.51
CA VAL A 47 3.10 -2.21 4.78
C VAL A 47 2.21 -3.09 5.64
N GLN A 48 2.85 -4.04 6.29
CA GLN A 48 2.19 -4.92 7.22
C GLN A 48 2.18 -4.28 8.61
N VAL A 49 0.99 -3.95 9.12
CA VAL A 49 0.78 -3.41 10.45
C VAL A 49 0.03 -4.46 11.26
N ARG A 50 0.64 -5.00 12.32
CA ARG A 50 0.04 -6.03 13.19
C ARG A 50 -0.53 -7.22 12.39
N GLY A 51 0.21 -7.70 11.40
CA GLY A 51 -0.22 -8.82 10.54
C GLY A 51 -1.17 -8.45 9.40
N GLN A 52 -1.71 -7.22 9.37
CA GLN A 52 -2.61 -6.76 8.33
C GLN A 52 -1.88 -5.98 7.24
N ILE A 53 -2.22 -6.25 5.97
CA ILE A 53 -1.72 -5.49 4.83
C ILE A 53 -2.45 -4.16 4.74
N CYS A 54 -1.70 -3.08 4.87
CA CYS A 54 -2.15 -1.70 4.72
C CYS A 54 -1.41 -1.05 3.54
N VAL A 55 -2.08 -0.13 2.87
CA VAL A 55 -1.54 0.61 1.72
C VAL A 55 -1.39 2.08 2.14
N PRO A 56 -0.26 2.74 1.85
CA PRO A 56 -0.09 4.17 2.15
C PRO A 56 -1.19 5.01 1.49
N ALA A 57 -1.78 5.96 2.23
CA ALA A 57 -2.82 6.84 1.67
C ALA A 57 -2.34 7.63 0.43
N LYS A 58 -1.06 7.99 0.38
CA LYS A 58 -0.46 8.64 -0.79
C LYS A 58 -0.60 7.78 -2.05
N ALA A 59 -0.21 6.51 -1.96
CA ALA A 59 -0.32 5.56 -3.06
C ALA A 59 -1.78 5.27 -3.44
N VAL A 60 -2.69 5.20 -2.46
CA VAL A 60 -4.14 5.09 -2.73
C VAL A 60 -4.66 6.31 -3.51
N ARG A 61 -4.21 7.51 -3.16
CA ARG A 61 -4.59 8.76 -3.84
C ARG A 61 -4.04 8.81 -5.26
N GLU A 62 -2.82 8.36 -5.48
CA GLU A 62 -2.21 8.24 -6.81
C GLU A 62 -2.96 7.21 -7.66
N LEU A 63 -3.31 6.06 -7.08
CA LEU A 63 -4.08 5.02 -7.76
C LEU A 63 -5.47 5.53 -8.18
N SER A 64 -6.15 6.26 -7.30
CA SER A 64 -7.45 6.89 -7.60
C SER A 64 -7.36 7.92 -8.73
N ARG A 65 -6.22 8.63 -8.86
CA ARG A 65 -5.98 9.62 -9.91
C ARG A 65 -5.56 9.02 -11.25
N ALA A 66 -5.07 7.78 -11.26
CA ALA A 66 -4.62 7.09 -12.46
C ALA A 66 -5.58 5.94 -12.86
N PRO A 67 -6.85 6.22 -13.20
CA PRO A 67 -7.76 5.17 -13.66
C PRO A 67 -7.37 4.78 -15.11
N ARG A 68 -6.31 4.00 -15.25
CA ARG A 68 -5.94 3.32 -16.51
C ARG A 68 -6.06 1.81 -16.37
N PHE A 69 -7.11 1.34 -15.70
CA PHE A 69 -7.49 -0.07 -15.70
C PHE A 69 -8.88 -0.17 -16.30
N ARG A 70 -8.92 -0.20 -17.64
CA ARG A 70 -10.07 -0.56 -18.47
C ARG A 70 -10.02 -2.07 -18.73
#